data_AF-A0A3D2JZ10-F1
#
_entry.id   AF-A0A3D2JZ10-F1
#
_cell.length_a   1.000
_cell.length_b   1.000
_cell.length_c   1.000
_cell.angle_alpha   90.00
_cell.angle_beta   90.00
_cell.angle_gamma   90.00
#
_symmetry.space_group_name_H-M   'P 1'
#
loop_
_entity.id
_entity.type
_entity.pdbx_description
1 polymer ?
#
loop_
_entity_poly.entity_id
_entity_poly.type
_entity_poly.pdbx_seq_one_letter_code
_entity_poly.pdbx_strand_id
1 'polypeptide(L)'
;METRLHVPDMDPPSSISEVMIALRDMKLEPKHEKKDWGDWITFSSKNTVISIESMRGLASSATIEHAEEDGDEINMNILAAFGQLGWMGSDEDGEFRLD
;
A
#
# COMPACT_ATOMS: atom_id res chain seq x y z
N MET A 1 -4.44 -2.62 13.33
CA MET A 1 -3.06 -2.06 13.37
C MET A 1 -2.88 -1.16 12.16
N GLU A 2 -2.01 -0.14 12.21
CA GLU A 2 -1.71 0.73 11.05
C GLU A 2 -0.24 0.59 10.66
N THR A 3 0.06 0.49 9.36
CA THR A 3 1.43 0.62 8.83
C THR A 3 1.47 1.78 7.83
N ARG A 4 2.42 2.71 8.03
CA ARG A 4 2.67 3.80 7.09
C ARG A 4 3.73 3.40 6.09
N LEU A 5 3.50 3.73 4.83
CA LEU A 5 4.39 3.47 3.72
C LEU A 5 4.73 4.77 3.01
N HIS A 6 5.96 4.86 2.52
CA HIS A 6 6.40 5.99 1.72
C HIS A 6 7.47 5.59 0.70
N VAL A 7 7.56 6.36 -0.37
CA VAL A 7 8.69 6.29 -1.31
C VAL A 7 9.87 7.04 -0.69
N PRO A 8 11.11 6.51 -0.75
CA PRO A 8 12.29 7.25 -0.32
C PRO A 8 12.42 8.62 -1.01
N ASP A 9 12.90 9.65 -0.29
CA ASP A 9 12.92 11.05 -0.77
C ASP A 9 13.57 11.27 -2.15
N MET A 10 14.52 10.42 -2.53
CA MET A 10 15.28 10.55 -3.77
C MET A 10 14.73 9.70 -4.92
N ASP A 11 13.75 8.84 -4.64
CA ASP A 11 13.16 7.91 -5.61
C ASP A 11 11.91 8.52 -6.25
N PRO A 12 11.63 8.22 -7.52
CA PRO A 12 10.42 8.72 -8.18
C PRO A 12 9.16 8.09 -7.56
N PRO A 13 8.05 8.85 -7.46
CA PRO A 13 6.79 8.31 -6.98
C PRO A 13 6.28 7.21 -7.91
N SER A 14 5.60 6.21 -7.37
CA SER A 14 4.94 5.18 -8.17
C SER A 14 3.61 5.68 -8.69
N SER A 15 3.24 5.29 -9.91
CA SER A 15 1.88 5.47 -10.38
C SER A 15 0.92 4.54 -9.64
N ILE A 16 -0.35 4.93 -9.52
CA ILE A 16 -1.40 4.03 -8.99
C ILE A 16 -1.46 2.72 -9.80
N SER A 17 -1.18 2.76 -11.10
CA SER A 17 -1.18 1.55 -11.92
C SER A 17 -0.09 0.57 -11.53
N GLU A 18 1.12 1.05 -11.20
CA GLU A 18 2.21 0.21 -10.71
C GLU A 18 1.88 -0.42 -9.36
N VAL A 19 1.28 0.35 -8.44
CA VAL A 19 0.80 -0.17 -7.15
C VAL A 19 -0.23 -1.29 -7.36
N MET A 20 -1.21 -1.07 -8.24
CA MET A 20 -2.24 -2.07 -8.55
C MET A 20 -1.67 -3.32 -9.21
N ILE A 21 -0.64 -3.20 -10.05
CA ILE A 21 0.05 -4.34 -10.67
C ILE A 21 0.83 -5.13 -9.62
N ALA A 22 1.64 -4.47 -8.79
CA ALA A 22 2.43 -5.14 -7.76
C ALA A 22 1.54 -5.92 -6.76
N LEU A 23 0.41 -5.34 -6.34
CA LEU A 23 -0.56 -6.03 -5.49
C LEU A 23 -1.13 -7.28 -6.17
N ARG A 24 -1.42 -7.23 -7.48
CA ARG A 24 -1.90 -8.39 -8.24
C ARG A 24 -0.84 -9.47 -8.41
N ASP A 25 0.43 -9.10 -8.53
CA ASP A 25 1.55 -10.05 -8.59
C ASP A 25 1.69 -10.86 -7.29
N MET A 26 1.22 -10.30 -6.16
CA MET A 26 1.07 -10.99 -4.88
C MET A 26 -0.22 -11.81 -4.76
N LYS A 27 -0.90 -12.08 -5.89
CA LYS A 27 -2.18 -12.81 -5.97
C LYS A 27 -3.32 -12.17 -5.18
N LEU A 28 -3.22 -10.88 -4.89
CA LEU A 28 -4.32 -10.11 -4.32
C LEU A 28 -5.27 -9.67 -5.44
N GLU A 29 -6.53 -9.38 -5.07
CA GLU A 29 -7.54 -8.84 -5.98
C GLU A 29 -7.87 -7.39 -5.59
N PRO A 30 -6.95 -6.42 -5.82
CA PRO A 30 -7.15 -5.05 -5.42
C PRO A 30 -8.18 -4.34 -6.32
N LYS A 31 -9.00 -3.51 -5.70
CA LYS A 31 -9.92 -2.58 -6.36
C LYS A 31 -9.57 -1.15 -5.96
N HIS A 32 -9.30 -0.31 -6.97
CA HIS A 32 -9.06 1.11 -6.76
C HIS A 32 -10.38 1.87 -6.70
N GLU A 33 -10.56 2.64 -5.62
CA GLU A 33 -11.71 3.49 -5.38
C GLU A 33 -11.25 4.94 -5.26
N LYS A 34 -11.46 5.70 -6.33
CA LYS A 34 -11.12 7.13 -6.38
C LYS A 34 -12.14 7.95 -5.60
N LYS A 35 -11.69 8.75 -4.63
CA LYS A 35 -12.53 9.71 -3.89
C LYS A 35 -11.95 11.12 -3.98
N ASP A 36 -12.78 12.11 -3.66
CA ASP A 36 -12.39 13.53 -3.74
C ASP A 36 -11.34 13.95 -2.69
N TRP A 37 -11.14 13.14 -1.65
CA TRP A 37 -10.27 13.43 -0.50
C TRP A 37 -9.13 12.40 -0.31
N GLY A 38 -9.00 11.42 -1.22
CA GLY A 38 -7.98 10.37 -1.14
C GLY A 38 -8.39 9.12 -1.92
N ASP A 39 -7.41 8.40 -2.45
CA ASP A 39 -7.66 7.15 -3.19
C ASP A 39 -7.60 5.97 -2.23
N TRP A 40 -8.53 5.03 -2.35
CA TRP A 40 -8.52 3.80 -1.57
C TRP A 40 -8.22 2.59 -2.44
N ILE A 41 -7.53 1.61 -1.88
CA ILE A 41 -7.46 0.25 -2.41
C ILE A 41 -8.11 -0.70 -1.40
N THR A 42 -9.11 -1.44 -1.88
CA THR A 42 -9.81 -2.46 -1.12
C THR A 42 -9.60 -3.83 -1.75
N PHE A 43 -9.86 -4.89 -0.99
CA PHE A 43 -9.72 -6.27 -1.47
C PHE A 43 -11.03 -7.04 -1.25
N SER A 44 -11.39 -7.89 -2.20
CA SER A 44 -12.61 -8.70 -2.11
C SER A 44 -12.61 -9.55 -0.84
N SER A 45 -13.71 -9.51 -0.06
CA SER A 45 -13.89 -10.31 1.17
C SER A 45 -12.85 -10.05 2.27
N LYS A 46 -12.25 -8.86 2.28
CA LYS A 46 -11.26 -8.43 3.25
C LYS A 46 -11.63 -7.06 3.80
N ASN A 47 -11.33 -6.83 5.08
CA ASN A 47 -11.59 -5.57 5.77
C ASN A 47 -10.36 -4.66 5.80
N THR A 48 -9.20 -5.15 5.40
CA THR A 48 -7.96 -4.40 5.24
C THR A 48 -8.09 -3.40 4.10
N VAL A 49 -7.71 -2.15 4.35
CA VAL A 49 -7.80 -1.04 3.40
C VAL A 49 -6.45 -0.35 3.29
N ILE A 50 -6.10 0.06 2.07
CA ILE A 50 -4.95 0.95 1.84
C ILE A 50 -5.49 2.32 1.44
N SER A 51 -5.22 3.32 2.26
CA SER A 51 -5.43 4.73 1.91
C SER A 51 -4.17 5.24 1.21
N ILE A 52 -4.30 5.72 -0.03
CA ILE A 52 -3.18 6.24 -0.83
C ILE A 52 -3.37 7.74 -1.05
N GLU A 53 -2.32 8.48 -0.73
CA GLU A 53 -2.22 9.88 -1.11
C GLU A 53 -1.64 9.97 -2.52
N SER A 54 -2.50 10.32 -3.48
CA SER A 54 -2.10 10.45 -4.88
C SER A 54 -2.32 11.87 -5.38
N MET A 55 -1.32 12.41 -6.09
CA MET A 55 -1.42 13.69 -6.78
C MET A 55 -1.25 13.45 -8.28
N ARG A 56 -2.31 13.71 -9.06
CA ARG A 56 -2.33 13.47 -10.52
C ARG A 56 -1.99 12.03 -10.93
N GLY A 57 -2.33 11.05 -10.08
CA GLY A 57 -2.12 9.62 -10.33
C GLY A 57 -0.75 9.08 -9.92
N LEU A 58 0.10 9.92 -9.31
CA LEU A 58 1.36 9.53 -8.69
C LEU A 58 1.18 9.46 -7.18
N ALA A 59 1.71 8.42 -6.57
CA ALA A 59 1.62 8.13 -5.15
C ALA A 59 3.03 8.07 -4.54
N SER A 60 3.19 8.70 -3.38
CA SER A 60 4.44 8.74 -2.61
C SER A 60 4.26 8.31 -1.17
N SER A 61 3.02 8.21 -0.70
CA SER A 61 2.66 7.83 0.66
C SER A 61 1.36 7.01 0.67
N ALA A 62 1.29 6.07 1.61
CA ALA A 62 0.11 5.26 1.84
C ALA A 62 0.03 4.83 3.30
N THR A 63 -1.19 4.52 3.74
CA THR A 63 -1.47 3.97 5.05
C THR A 63 -2.25 2.67 4.88
N ILE A 64 -1.75 1.59 5.47
CA ILE A 64 -2.46 0.31 5.53
C ILE A 64 -3.19 0.22 6.87
N GLU A 65 -4.51 0.13 6.82
CA GLU A 65 -5.36 -0.18 7.96
C GLU A 65 -5.61 -1.69 7.98
N HIS A 66 -4.89 -2.39 8.86
CA HIS A 66 -4.96 -3.85 8.97
C HIS A 66 -6.16 -4.30 9.78
N ALA A 67 -6.97 -5.20 9.21
CA ALA A 67 -8.02 -5.90 9.92
C ALA A 67 -7.52 -7.27 10.41
N GLU A 68 -7.52 -7.48 11.73
CA GLU A 68 -7.02 -8.72 12.35
C GLU A 68 -7.76 -9.98 11.84
N GLU A 69 -9.04 -9.82 11.48
CA GLU A 69 -9.90 -10.89 10.95
C GLU A 69 -9.43 -11.44 9.60
N ASP A 70 -8.65 -10.68 8.83
CA ASP A 70 -8.23 -11.06 7.49
C ASP A 70 -7.03 -12.02 7.47
N GLY A 71 -6.36 -12.19 8.61
CA GLY A 71 -5.14 -12.96 8.79
C GLY A 71 -3.87 -12.23 8.33
N ASP A 72 -2.71 -12.75 8.71
CA ASP A 72 -1.42 -12.10 8.45
C ASP A 72 -0.96 -12.19 6.98
N GLU A 73 -1.48 -13.16 6.22
CA GLU A 73 -1.07 -13.40 4.83
C GLU A 73 -1.34 -12.21 3.92
N ILE A 74 -2.50 -11.55 4.06
CA ILE A 74 -2.80 -10.35 3.27
C ILE A 74 -1.83 -9.22 3.61
N ASN A 75 -1.47 -9.07 4.89
CA ASN A 75 -0.58 -8.02 5.35
C ASN A 75 0.83 -8.23 4.78
N MET A 76 1.36 -9.47 4.88
CA MET A 76 2.65 -9.83 4.29
C MET A 76 2.67 -9.59 2.78
N ASN A 77 1.61 -10.00 2.07
CA ASN A 77 1.51 -9.82 0.62
C ASN A 77 1.41 -8.33 0.22
N ILE A 78 0.71 -7.50 1.00
CA ILE A 78 0.65 -6.06 0.75
C ILE A 78 2.05 -5.46 0.93
N LEU A 79 2.72 -5.74 2.04
CA LEU A 79 4.06 -5.20 2.30
C LEU A 79 5.05 -5.63 1.23
N ALA A 80 5.05 -6.90 0.81
CA ALA A 80 5.90 -7.40 -0.25
C ALA A 80 5.63 -6.69 -1.61
N ALA A 81 4.37 -6.40 -1.95
CA ALA A 81 4.04 -5.65 -3.16
C ALA A 81 4.63 -4.24 -3.15
N PHE A 82 4.56 -3.53 -2.02
CA PHE A 82 5.16 -2.21 -1.89
C PHE A 82 6.70 -2.27 -1.86
N GLY A 83 7.27 -3.30 -1.23
CA GLY A 83 8.71 -3.58 -1.25
C GLY A 83 9.27 -3.80 -2.66
N GLN A 84 8.53 -4.47 -3.54
CA GLN A 84 8.91 -4.61 -4.95
C GLN A 84 9.00 -3.27 -5.70
N LEU A 85 8.25 -2.27 -5.26
CA LEU A 85 8.27 -0.91 -5.80
C LEU A 85 9.33 -0.03 -5.14
N GLY A 86 10.10 -0.56 -4.18
CA GLY A 86 11.12 0.19 -3.44
C GLY A 86 10.56 1.08 -2.33
N TRP A 87 9.30 0.90 -1.95
CA TRP A 87 8.72 1.65 -0.84
C TRP A 87 9.26 1.14 0.49
N MET A 88 9.19 2.01 1.49
CA MET A 88 9.63 1.77 2.86
C MET A 88 8.45 1.84 3.81
N GLY A 89 8.53 1.05 4.89
CA GLY A 89 7.64 1.19 6.03
C GLY A 89 8.18 2.21 7.03
N SER A 90 7.30 2.80 7.83
CA SER A 90 7.69 3.68 8.93
C SER A 90 6.76 3.51 10.13
N ASP A 91 7.34 3.47 11.32
CA ASP A 91 6.63 3.46 12.60
C ASP A 91 7.30 4.40 13.64
N GLU A 92 7.04 4.20 14.93
CA GLU A 92 7.61 5.02 16.02
C GLU A 92 9.13 4.84 16.18
N ASP A 93 9.69 3.70 15.74
CA ASP A 93 11.10 3.36 15.85
C ASP A 93 11.91 3.78 14.61
N GLY A 94 11.23 4.15 13.52
CA GLY A 94 11.81 4.75 12.31
C GLY A 94 11.41 4.02 11.03
N GLU A 95 12.24 4.18 9.99
CA GLU A 95 12.00 3.56 8.68
C GLU A 95 12.55 2.14 8.62
N PHE A 96 11.82 1.24 7.96
CA PHE A 96 12.22 -0.14 7.75
C PHE A 96 11.94 -0.60 6.32
N ARG A 97 12.70 -1.60 5.86
CA ARG A 97 12.51 -2.19 4.54
C ARG A 97 11.31 -3.12 4.54
N LEU A 98 10.67 -3.18 3.37
CA LEU A 98 9.58 -4.10 3.08
C LEU A 98 10.17 -5.24 2.23
N ASP A 99 10.47 -6.36 2.87
CA ASP A 99 10.99 -7.58 2.25
C ASP A 99 9.90 -8.63 1.97
#